data_AF-A0AAN9H5P2-F1
#
_entry.id   AF-A0AAN9H5P2-F1
#
_cell.length_a   1.000
_cell.length_b   1.000
_cell.length_c   1.000
_cell.angle_alpha   90.00
_cell.angle_beta   90.00
_cell.angle_gamma   90.00
#
_symmetry.space_group_name_H-M   'P 1'
#
loop_
_entity.id
_entity.type
_entity.pdbx_description
1 polymer ?
#
loop_
_entity_poly.entity_id
_entity_poly.type
_entity_poly.pdbx_seq_one_letter_code
_entity_poly.pdbx_strand_id
1 'polypeptide(L)'
;MRGMSAMIVLALCALLIITYQAVKQELNIRNLQTRIVVSGEQVRFKEDGIMSAKTKVDEITKKLSALTTQRDQLKKQRDDFKKGTDASDKELGTCKTEKGTLEKKSNEAKEALNKLKGDQDAEKKKAEEEIQGLKRSILERDVNICKFVDITMEESKKLCAIAL
;
A
#
# COMPACT_ATOMS: atom_id res chain seq x y z
N MET A 1 36.76 -7.25 -115.11
CA MET A 1 35.60 -6.51 -114.53
C MET A 1 34.73 -7.32 -113.56
N ARG A 2 34.52 -8.64 -113.76
CA ARG A 2 33.68 -9.46 -112.84
C ARG A 2 34.22 -9.60 -111.40
N GLY A 3 35.54 -9.69 -111.22
CA GLY A 3 36.17 -9.79 -109.88
C GLY A 3 36.11 -8.51 -109.04
N MET A 4 36.13 -7.32 -109.66
CA MET A 4 36.02 -6.06 -108.93
C MET A 4 34.60 -5.82 -108.40
N SER A 5 33.56 -6.23 -109.15
CA SER A 5 32.17 -6.12 -108.70
C SER A 5 31.88 -7.00 -107.48
N ALA A 6 32.41 -8.22 -107.44
CA ALA A 6 32.25 -9.12 -106.29
C ALA A 6 32.89 -8.58 -105.00
N MET A 7 34.06 -7.93 -105.09
CA MET A 7 34.73 -7.31 -103.94
C MET A 7 33.95 -6.11 -103.38
N ILE A 8 33.34 -5.29 -104.24
CA ILE A 8 32.50 -4.16 -103.83
C ILE A 8 31.24 -4.66 -103.10
N VAL A 9 30.60 -5.71 -103.62
CA VAL A 9 29.42 -6.32 -102.98
C VAL A 9 29.78 -6.89 -101.59
N LEU A 10 30.91 -7.60 -101.46
CA LEU A 10 31.38 -8.12 -100.18
C LEU A 10 31.69 -7.00 -99.17
N ALA A 11 32.30 -5.91 -99.61
CA ALA A 11 32.58 -4.76 -98.75
C ALA A 11 31.29 -4.09 -98.24
N LEU A 12 30.28 -3.94 -99.10
CA LEU A 12 28.97 -3.41 -98.69
C LEU A 12 28.26 -4.35 -97.71
N CYS A 13 28.30 -5.66 -97.94
CA CYS A 13 27.75 -6.65 -97.01
C CYS A 13 28.45 -6.59 -95.63
N ALA A 14 29.77 -6.43 -95.60
CA ALA A 14 30.52 -6.30 -94.34
C ALA A 14 30.12 -5.03 -93.57
N LEU A 15 29.96 -3.89 -94.25
CA LEU A 15 29.52 -2.64 -93.62
C LEU A 15 28.07 -2.74 -93.10
N LEU A 16 27.18 -3.44 -93.79
CA LEU A 16 25.81 -3.69 -93.31
C LEU A 16 25.78 -4.57 -92.05
N ILE A 17 26.64 -5.59 -91.98
CA ILE A 17 26.74 -6.44 -90.79
C ILE A 17 27.27 -5.63 -89.59
N ILE A 18 28.30 -4.80 -89.80
CA ILE A 18 28.86 -3.95 -88.73
C ILE A 18 27.83 -2.92 -88.24
N THR A 19 27.10 -2.27 -89.14
CA THR A 19 26.06 -1.30 -88.75
C THR A 19 24.90 -1.98 -88.02
N TYR A 20 24.47 -3.17 -88.46
CA TYR A 20 23.47 -3.97 -87.75
C TYR A 20 23.93 -4.37 -86.34
N GLN A 21 25.18 -4.82 -86.20
CA GLN A 21 25.76 -5.15 -84.89
C GLN A 21 25.85 -3.92 -83.98
N ALA A 22 26.26 -2.76 -84.51
CA ALA A 22 26.33 -1.50 -83.77
C ALA A 22 24.94 -1.06 -83.26
N VAL A 23 23.91 -1.12 -84.12
CA VAL A 23 22.52 -0.80 -83.75
C VAL A 23 22.01 -1.76 -82.67
N LYS A 24 22.31 -3.06 -82.79
CA LYS A 24 21.93 -4.06 -81.79
C LYS A 24 22.62 -3.83 -80.44
N GLN A 25 23.90 -3.45 -80.46
CA GLN A 25 24.65 -3.13 -79.26
C GLN A 25 24.11 -1.86 -78.58
N GLU A 26 23.76 -0.83 -79.36
CA GLU A 26 23.18 0.40 -78.83
C GLU A 26 21.79 0.17 -78.22
N LEU A 27 20.93 -0.65 -78.86
CA LEU A 27 19.64 -1.04 -78.29
C LEU A 27 19.78 -1.81 -76.98
N ASN A 28 20.74 -2.74 -76.90
CA ASN A 28 21.04 -3.46 -75.66
C ASN A 28 21.55 -2.52 -74.55
N ILE A 29 22.43 -1.57 -74.88
CA ILE A 29 22.93 -0.57 -73.93
C ILE A 29 21.78 0.29 -73.39
N ARG A 30 20.90 0.77 -74.27
CA ARG A 30 19.73 1.57 -73.86
C ARG A 30 18.78 0.78 -72.98
N ASN A 31 18.50 -0.48 -73.32
CA ASN A 31 17.65 -1.35 -72.50
C ASN A 31 18.28 -1.60 -71.11
N LEU A 32 19.60 -1.83 -71.05
CA LEU A 32 20.32 -1.97 -69.79
C LEU A 32 20.30 -0.68 -68.96
N GLN A 33 20.49 0.49 -69.58
CA GLN A 33 20.38 1.79 -68.90
C GLN A 33 18.98 2.00 -68.32
N THR A 34 17.92 1.74 -69.10
CA THR A 34 16.54 1.84 -68.60
C THR A 34 16.31 0.88 -67.43
N ARG A 35 16.81 -0.35 -67.51
CA ARG A 35 16.70 -1.32 -66.41
C ARG A 35 17.45 -0.87 -65.16
N ILE A 36 18.63 -0.27 -65.31
CA ILE A 36 19.42 0.27 -64.18
C ILE A 36 18.66 1.40 -63.49
N VAL A 37 18.05 2.32 -64.25
CA VAL A 37 17.26 3.44 -63.68
C VAL A 37 16.05 2.91 -62.92
N VAL A 38 15.25 2.04 -63.54
CA VAL A 38 14.06 1.44 -62.89
C VAL A 38 14.44 0.61 -61.67
N SER A 39 15.53 -0.16 -61.73
CA SER A 39 16.02 -0.92 -60.56
C SER A 39 16.53 0.01 -59.47
N GLY A 40 17.17 1.12 -59.82
CA GLY A 40 17.64 2.13 -58.89
C GLY A 40 16.50 2.80 -58.14
N GLU A 41 15.41 3.16 -58.82
CA GLU A 41 14.21 3.70 -58.16
C GLU A 41 13.57 2.68 -57.21
N GLN A 42 13.48 1.41 -57.62
CA GLN A 42 12.96 0.35 -56.76
C GLN A 42 13.82 0.12 -55.52
N VAL A 43 15.15 0.23 -55.65
CA VAL A 43 16.08 0.16 -54.51
C VAL A 43 15.86 1.35 -53.58
N ARG A 44 15.80 2.58 -54.10
CA ARG A 44 15.55 3.79 -53.28
C ARG A 44 14.22 3.72 -52.53
N PHE A 45 13.15 3.26 -53.19
CA PHE A 45 11.86 3.08 -52.53
C PHE A 45 11.93 2.06 -51.39
N LYS A 46 12.66 0.94 -51.59
CA LYS A 46 12.89 -0.05 -50.53
C LYS A 46 13.76 0.52 -49.40
N GLU A 47 14.79 1.29 -49.72
CA GLU A 47 15.65 1.97 -48.73
C GLU A 47 14.87 2.96 -47.88
N ASP A 48 14.01 3.79 -48.48
CA ASP A 48 13.13 4.72 -47.78
C ASP A 48 12.14 3.96 -46.88
N GLY A 49 11.58 2.85 -47.38
CA GLY A 49 10.72 1.96 -46.60
C GLY A 49 11.44 1.36 -45.39
N ILE A 50 12.68 0.89 -45.57
CA ILE A 50 13.53 0.36 -44.49
C ILE A 50 13.86 1.46 -43.48
N MET A 51 14.17 2.67 -43.94
CA MET A 51 14.50 3.80 -43.06
C MET A 51 13.28 4.21 -42.21
N SER A 52 12.10 4.24 -42.81
CA SER A 52 10.83 4.48 -42.10
C SER A 52 10.49 3.37 -41.09
N ALA A 53 10.74 2.10 -41.45
CA ALA A 53 10.56 1.00 -40.52
C ALA A 53 11.55 1.10 -39.34
N LYS A 54 12.81 1.45 -39.61
CA LYS A 54 13.85 1.62 -38.59
C LYS A 54 13.50 2.71 -37.59
N THR A 55 13.04 3.88 -38.06
CA THR A 55 12.64 4.97 -37.14
C THR A 55 11.47 4.57 -36.25
N LYS A 56 10.49 3.83 -36.79
CA LYS A 56 9.38 3.27 -35.98
C LYS A 56 9.86 2.26 -34.94
N VAL A 57 10.79 1.37 -35.30
CA VAL A 57 11.38 0.40 -34.36
C VAL A 57 12.14 1.13 -33.24
N ASP A 58 12.90 2.17 -33.57
CA ASP A 58 13.62 2.97 -32.57
C ASP A 58 12.64 3.69 -31.62
N GLU A 59 11.54 4.24 -32.15
CA GLU A 59 10.51 4.87 -31.32
C GLU A 59 9.81 3.86 -30.38
N ILE A 60 9.46 2.69 -30.90
CA ILE A 60 8.88 1.60 -30.10
C ILE A 60 9.87 1.16 -29.02
N THR A 61 11.14 1.00 -29.37
CA THR A 61 12.20 0.61 -28.41
C THR A 61 12.34 1.63 -27.29
N LYS A 62 12.32 2.92 -27.63
CA LYS A 62 12.33 4.01 -26.63
C LYS A 62 11.11 3.92 -25.72
N LYS A 63 9.90 3.78 -26.27
CA LYS A 63 8.68 3.62 -25.47
C LYS A 63 8.73 2.39 -24.57
N LEU A 64 9.22 1.26 -25.09
CA LEU A 64 9.35 0.01 -24.33
C LEU A 64 10.31 0.15 -23.15
N SER A 65 11.43 0.86 -23.33
CA SER A 65 12.39 1.13 -22.25
C SER A 65 11.79 2.02 -21.15
N ALA A 66 11.01 3.05 -21.54
CA ALA A 66 10.29 3.91 -20.61
C ALA A 66 9.21 3.14 -19.83
N LEU A 67 8.40 2.33 -20.54
CA LEU A 67 7.39 1.45 -19.95
C LEU A 67 8.01 0.43 -18.98
N THR A 68 9.18 -0.12 -19.31
CA THR A 68 9.90 -1.05 -18.43
C THR A 68 10.34 -0.35 -17.14
N THR A 69 10.87 0.87 -17.26
CA THR A 69 11.26 1.69 -16.10
C THR A 69 10.06 2.02 -15.21
N GLN A 70 8.94 2.45 -15.81
CA GLN A 70 7.69 2.72 -15.08
C GLN A 70 7.16 1.47 -14.37
N ARG A 71 7.19 0.31 -15.05
CA ARG A 71 6.80 -0.96 -14.45
C ARG A 71 7.65 -1.32 -13.23
N ASP A 72 8.96 -1.10 -13.28
CA ASP A 72 9.85 -1.38 -12.17
C ASP A 72 9.64 -0.41 -10.99
N GLN A 73 9.35 0.86 -11.27
CA GLN A 73 8.96 1.83 -10.25
C GLN A 73 7.64 1.46 -9.57
N LEU A 74 6.61 1.12 -10.37
CA LEU A 74 5.31 0.68 -9.85
C LEU A 74 5.43 -0.60 -9.03
N LYS A 75 6.30 -1.52 -9.44
CA LYS A 75 6.57 -2.75 -8.68
C LYS A 75 7.18 -2.44 -7.30
N LYS A 76 8.18 -1.54 -7.25
CA LYS A 76 8.76 -1.08 -5.98
C LYS A 76 7.71 -0.40 -5.08
N GLN A 77 6.95 0.53 -5.64
CA GLN A 77 5.87 1.21 -4.89
C GLN A 77 4.86 0.22 -4.33
N ARG A 78 4.45 -0.77 -5.13
CA ARG A 78 3.53 -1.83 -4.66
C ARG A 78 4.12 -2.64 -3.52
N ASP A 79 5.41 -2.98 -3.58
CA ASP A 79 6.06 -3.76 -2.52
C ASP A 79 6.21 -2.93 -1.22
N ASP A 80 6.47 -1.63 -1.34
CA ASP A 80 6.53 -0.71 -0.20
C ASP A 80 5.15 -0.50 0.44
N PHE A 81 4.10 -0.31 -0.38
CA PHE A 81 2.71 -0.25 0.09
C PHE A 81 2.32 -1.52 0.84
N LYS A 82 2.66 -2.70 0.29
CA LYS A 82 2.35 -3.98 0.93
C LYS A 82 3.00 -4.11 2.31
N LYS A 83 4.29 -3.75 2.42
CA LYS A 83 4.98 -3.74 3.73
C LYS A 83 4.34 -2.76 4.72
N GLY A 84 3.94 -1.59 4.25
CA GLY A 84 3.22 -0.61 5.07
C GLY A 84 1.89 -1.15 5.60
N THR A 85 1.09 -1.78 4.74
CA THR A 85 -0.17 -2.42 5.13
C THR A 85 0.05 -3.55 6.14
N ASP A 86 1.01 -4.46 5.88
CA ASP A 86 1.31 -5.57 6.78
C ASP A 86 1.74 -5.06 8.19
N ALA A 87 2.49 -3.95 8.24
CA ALA A 87 2.87 -3.30 9.50
C ALA A 87 1.68 -2.69 10.22
N SER A 88 0.82 -1.94 9.52
CA SER A 88 -0.39 -1.36 10.10
C SER A 88 -1.38 -2.41 10.60
N ASP A 89 -1.55 -3.52 9.88
CA ASP A 89 -2.42 -4.62 10.31
C ASP A 89 -1.90 -5.26 11.61
N LYS A 90 -0.58 -5.39 11.74
CA LYS A 90 0.04 -5.88 12.98
C LYS A 90 -0.19 -4.92 14.14
N GLU A 91 -0.02 -3.62 13.92
CA GLU A 91 -0.28 -2.58 14.94
C GLU A 91 -1.76 -2.57 15.37
N LEU A 92 -2.68 -2.67 14.42
CA LEU A 92 -4.12 -2.80 14.70
C LEU A 92 -4.44 -4.06 15.51
N GLY A 93 -3.81 -5.18 15.19
CA GLY A 93 -3.93 -6.43 15.96
C GLY A 93 -3.49 -6.26 17.42
N THR A 94 -2.35 -5.61 17.64
CA THR A 94 -1.84 -5.30 18.99
C THR A 94 -2.80 -4.36 19.73
N CYS A 95 -3.21 -3.26 19.10
CA CYS A 95 -4.15 -2.29 19.68
C CYS A 95 -5.48 -2.94 20.10
N LYS A 96 -6.02 -3.84 19.28
CA LYS A 96 -7.24 -4.59 19.61
C LYS A 96 -7.06 -5.50 20.83
N THR A 97 -5.90 -6.13 20.95
CA THR A 97 -5.56 -7.00 22.09
C THR A 97 -5.39 -6.19 23.38
N GLU A 98 -4.70 -5.05 23.29
CA GLU A 98 -4.53 -4.12 24.41
C GLU A 98 -5.86 -3.56 24.87
N LYS A 99 -6.73 -3.15 23.94
CA LYS A 99 -8.09 -2.68 24.26
C LYS A 99 -8.89 -3.74 25.03
N GLY A 100 -8.89 -4.99 24.56
CA GLY A 100 -9.60 -6.08 25.27
C GLY A 100 -9.05 -6.33 26.68
N THR A 101 -7.72 -6.21 26.85
CA THR A 101 -7.08 -6.33 28.17
C THR A 101 -7.47 -5.18 29.09
N LEU A 102 -7.51 -3.95 28.58
CA LEU A 102 -7.91 -2.75 29.30
C LEU A 102 -9.38 -2.80 29.73
N GLU A 103 -10.27 -3.23 28.82
CA GLU A 103 -11.70 -3.40 29.13
C GLU A 103 -11.92 -4.43 30.24
N LYS A 104 -11.20 -5.56 30.18
CA LYS A 104 -11.26 -6.58 31.24
C LYS A 104 -10.80 -6.03 32.59
N LYS A 105 -9.63 -5.37 32.63
CA LYS A 105 -9.12 -4.72 33.87
C LYS A 105 -10.06 -3.65 34.40
N SER A 106 -10.68 -2.86 33.54
CA SER A 106 -11.66 -1.85 33.92
C SER A 106 -12.90 -2.48 34.55
N ASN A 107 -13.39 -3.59 34.00
CA ASN A 107 -14.54 -4.30 34.56
C ASN A 107 -14.21 -4.94 35.91
N GLU A 108 -13.05 -5.61 36.02
CA GLU A 108 -12.56 -6.16 37.29
C GLU A 108 -12.40 -5.07 38.37
N ALA A 109 -11.85 -3.91 38.01
CA ALA A 109 -11.72 -2.77 38.93
C ALA A 109 -13.09 -2.22 39.37
N LYS A 110 -14.07 -2.16 38.46
CA LYS A 110 -15.45 -1.73 38.80
C LYS A 110 -16.13 -2.72 39.76
N GLU A 111 -15.98 -4.03 39.50
CA GLU A 111 -16.53 -5.07 40.38
C GLU A 111 -15.90 -5.01 41.77
N ALA A 112 -14.56 -4.89 41.85
CA ALA A 112 -13.84 -4.76 43.10
C ALA A 112 -14.28 -3.50 43.88
N LEU A 113 -14.47 -2.37 43.19
CA LEU A 113 -14.91 -1.12 43.80
C LEU A 113 -16.34 -1.22 44.33
N ASN A 114 -17.25 -1.84 43.58
CA ASN A 114 -18.63 -2.08 44.03
C ASN A 114 -18.68 -2.99 45.25
N LYS A 115 -17.86 -4.06 45.26
CA LYS A 115 -17.75 -4.94 46.42
C LYS A 115 -17.22 -4.21 47.64
N LEU A 116 -16.14 -3.43 47.48
CA LEU A 116 -15.55 -2.65 48.57
C LEU A 116 -16.56 -1.67 49.19
N LYS A 117 -17.37 -1.00 48.35
CA LYS A 117 -18.45 -0.12 48.84
C LYS A 117 -19.51 -0.89 49.63
N GLY A 118 -19.94 -2.04 49.13
CA GLY A 118 -20.90 -2.89 49.83
C GLY A 118 -20.38 -3.37 51.18
N ASP A 119 -19.12 -3.82 51.22
CA ASP A 119 -18.45 -4.27 52.45
C ASP A 119 -18.32 -3.10 53.45
N GLN A 120 -17.93 -1.91 52.99
CA GLN A 120 -17.81 -0.71 53.81
C GLN A 120 -19.16 -0.27 54.40
N ASP A 121 -20.25 -0.30 53.62
CA ASP A 121 -21.59 0.07 54.09
C ASP A 121 -22.13 -0.95 55.10
N ALA A 122 -21.87 -2.25 54.88
CA ALA A 122 -22.24 -3.29 55.83
C ALA A 122 -21.47 -3.16 57.16
N GLU A 123 -20.17 -2.89 57.09
CA GLU A 123 -19.32 -2.71 58.28
C GLU A 123 -19.70 -1.45 59.06
N LYS A 124 -20.00 -0.34 58.38
CA LYS A 124 -20.54 0.87 59.01
C LYS A 124 -21.84 0.59 59.75
N LYS A 125 -22.79 -0.08 59.11
CA LYS A 125 -24.07 -0.41 59.73
C LYS A 125 -23.88 -1.28 60.98
N LYS A 126 -23.00 -2.28 60.90
CA LYS A 126 -22.66 -3.14 62.04
C LYS A 126 -22.02 -2.35 63.18
N ALA A 127 -21.07 -1.47 62.87
CA ALA A 127 -20.44 -0.60 63.87
C ALA A 127 -21.45 0.36 64.52
N GLU A 128 -22.39 0.92 63.74
CA GLU A 128 -23.47 1.77 64.27
C GLU A 128 -24.41 1.00 65.21
N GLU A 129 -24.79 -0.22 64.85
CA GLU A 129 -25.60 -1.11 65.69
C GLU A 129 -24.89 -1.46 67.01
N GLU A 130 -23.61 -1.82 66.94
CA GLU A 130 -22.77 -2.11 68.12
C GLU A 130 -22.62 -0.88 69.03
N ILE A 131 -22.36 0.30 68.45
CA ILE A 131 -22.28 1.57 69.21
C ILE A 131 -23.60 1.86 69.92
N GLN A 132 -24.73 1.70 69.24
CA GLN A 132 -26.05 1.91 69.86
C GLN A 132 -26.34 0.90 70.97
N GLY A 133 -25.97 -0.37 70.77
CA GLY A 133 -26.09 -1.41 71.79
C GLY A 133 -25.26 -1.09 73.04
N LEU A 134 -24.00 -0.70 72.84
CA LEU A 134 -23.09 -0.29 73.93
C LEU A 134 -23.62 0.93 74.67
N LYS A 135 -24.12 1.96 73.95
CA LYS A 135 -24.75 3.13 74.59
C LYS A 135 -25.91 2.75 75.51
N ARG A 136 -26.79 1.84 75.07
CA ARG A 136 -27.90 1.36 75.92
C ARG A 136 -27.40 0.59 77.14
N SER A 137 -26.43 -0.31 76.96
CA SER A 137 -25.86 -1.09 78.07
C SER A 137 -25.16 -0.21 79.10
N ILE A 138 -24.45 0.84 78.67
CA ILE A 138 -23.83 1.82 79.57
C ILE A 138 -24.91 2.58 80.33
N LEU A 139 -25.94 3.10 79.65
CA LEU A 139 -27.03 3.82 80.29
C LEU A 139 -27.75 2.95 81.35
N GLU A 140 -28.06 1.71 81.01
CA GLU A 140 -28.71 0.77 81.92
C GLU A 140 -27.82 0.45 83.13
N ARG A 141 -26.51 0.30 82.91
CA ARG A 141 -25.53 0.13 84.00
C ARG A 141 -25.49 1.35 84.90
N ASP A 142 -25.43 2.55 84.34
CA ASP A 142 -25.37 3.81 85.09
C ASP A 142 -26.63 4.00 85.94
N VAL A 143 -27.82 3.75 85.37
CA VAL A 143 -29.11 3.72 86.10
C VAL A 143 -29.07 2.73 87.25
N ASN A 144 -28.56 1.51 87.01
CA ASN A 144 -28.48 0.49 88.05
C ASN A 144 -27.49 0.85 89.17
N ILE A 145 -26.34 1.45 88.84
CA ILE A 145 -25.37 1.95 89.83
C ILE A 145 -26.01 3.06 90.68
N CYS A 146 -26.68 4.02 90.04
CA CYS A 146 -27.29 5.16 90.71
C CYS A 146 -28.39 4.80 91.72
N LYS A 147 -29.02 3.61 91.61
CA LYS A 147 -29.94 3.09 92.63
C LYS A 147 -29.28 2.83 94.00
N PHE A 148 -27.96 2.61 94.01
CA PHE A 148 -27.20 2.30 95.22
C PHE A 148 -26.38 3.49 95.73
N VAL A 149 -26.46 4.65 95.06
CA VAL A 149 -25.71 5.85 95.41
C VAL A 149 -26.57 6.76 96.31
N ASP A 150 -25.97 7.28 97.39
CA ASP A 150 -26.63 8.23 98.28
C ASP A 150 -26.77 9.60 97.59
N ILE A 151 -28.00 9.91 97.17
CA ILE A 151 -28.40 11.15 96.49
C ILE A 151 -28.48 12.38 97.41
N THR A 152 -28.28 12.21 98.72
CA THR A 152 -28.20 13.35 99.65
C THR A 152 -26.85 14.07 99.56
N MET A 153 -25.83 13.43 99.00
CA MET A 153 -24.55 14.07 98.68
C MET A 153 -24.59 14.78 97.32
N GLU A 154 -24.12 16.03 97.29
CA GLU A 154 -24.26 16.91 96.14
C GLU A 154 -23.44 16.45 94.92
N GLU A 155 -22.30 15.81 95.15
CA GLU A 155 -21.45 15.22 94.10
C GLU A 155 -22.12 13.99 93.45
N SER A 156 -22.67 13.10 94.28
CA SER A 156 -23.47 11.95 93.87
C SER A 156 -24.70 12.34 93.06
N LYS A 157 -25.40 13.38 93.51
CA LYS A 157 -26.58 13.93 92.82
C LYS A 157 -26.24 14.49 91.44
N LYS A 158 -25.07 15.14 91.27
CA LYS A 158 -24.60 15.62 89.96
C LYS A 158 -24.24 14.47 89.02
N LEU A 159 -23.60 13.42 89.55
CA LEU A 159 -23.17 12.24 88.79
C LEU A 159 -24.35 11.44 88.22
N CYS A 160 -25.41 11.29 89.01
CA CYS A 160 -26.61 10.55 88.62
C CYS A 160 -27.70 11.40 87.94
N ALA A 161 -27.47 12.69 87.71
CA ALA A 161 -28.48 13.62 87.17
C ALA A 161 -28.97 13.28 85.75
N ILE A 162 -28.19 12.51 84.98
CA ILE A 162 -28.55 12.08 83.60
C ILE A 162 -29.29 10.73 83.63
N ALA A 163 -29.21 9.99 84.73
CA ALA A 163 -29.76 8.64 84.91
C ALA A 163 -31.08 8.61 85.71
N LEU A 164 -31.50 9.74 86.29
CA LEU A 164 -32.72 9.93 87.10
C LEU A 164 -33.85 10.61 86.32
#